data_AF-A0A8R2BB08-F1
#
_entry.id   AF-A0A8R2BB08-F1
#
_cell.length_a   1.000
_cell.length_b   1.000
_cell.length_c   1.000
_cell.angle_alpha   90.00
_cell.angle_beta   90.00
_cell.angle_gamma   90.00
#
_symmetry.space_group_name_H-M   'P 1'
#
loop_
_entity.id
_entity.type
_entity.pdbx_description
1 polymer ?
#
loop_
_entity_poly.entity_id
_entity_poly.type
_entity_poly.pdbx_seq_one_letter_code
_entity_poly.pdbx_strand_id
1 'polypeptide(L)'
;MFSIFNFNKSKTSEDDTQKNIPLNTTSSSQQVNELNYDLKHSDTQANIVKDLRDLSTGPAQPILPAYPMTVFGKQKRSFNAKYFNEFKWIEYSVEKNAVFCFCCRIFGCSSTDHVFTKSGFTNWERLGTKFSKHSKLNAHAATQTHLMNLAKMDGHNSSKITGNVLCQVSNAHKEFVLKNRSYLKTLIGILLYLGRQGIAFRGNIENEDSLNRGNYLEACKLICEHNPEFKQVFNGEINYTSPFASK
;
A
#
# COMPACT_ATOMS: atom_id res chain seq x y z
N MET A 1 -16.93 -7.21 62.40
CA MET A 1 -17.83 -8.37 62.52
C MET A 1 -17.84 -9.06 61.16
N PHE A 2 -17.50 -10.35 61.15
CA PHE A 2 -17.47 -11.33 60.05
C PHE A 2 -16.30 -11.30 59.04
N SER A 3 -15.64 -12.47 59.04
CA SER A 3 -14.45 -12.93 58.33
C SER A 3 -14.88 -14.17 57.56
N ILE A 4 -14.75 -14.19 56.22
CA ILE A 4 -14.88 -15.39 55.36
C ILE A 4 -14.16 -15.02 54.03
N PHE A 5 -13.09 -15.62 53.52
CA PHE A 5 -12.57 -16.97 53.61
C PHE A 5 -11.02 -16.96 53.57
N ASN A 6 -10.42 -17.68 54.52
CA ASN A 6 -9.10 -18.29 54.40
C ASN A 6 -9.32 -19.74 53.96
N PHE A 7 -8.48 -20.28 53.06
CA PHE A 7 -8.17 -21.71 53.05
C PHE A 7 -6.68 -21.94 52.78
N ASN A 8 -5.99 -22.16 53.90
CA ASN A 8 -4.86 -23.02 54.20
C ASN A 8 -3.84 -23.42 53.11
N LYS A 9 -2.63 -22.94 53.37
CA LYS A 9 -1.33 -23.45 52.96
C LYS A 9 -0.94 -24.63 53.88
N SER A 10 -0.58 -25.78 53.31
CA SER A 10 0.23 -26.79 54.01
C SER A 10 1.70 -26.64 53.60
N LYS A 11 2.56 -26.41 54.60
CA LYS A 11 4.04 -26.47 54.50
C LYS A 11 4.51 -27.88 54.88
N THR A 12 5.62 -28.31 54.28
CA THR A 12 6.77 -29.04 54.89
C THR A 12 7.84 -29.17 53.79
N SER A 13 8.91 -28.35 53.84
CA SER A 13 10.25 -28.59 54.44
C SER A 13 11.19 -29.34 53.48
N GLU A 14 12.09 -28.60 52.83
CA GLU A 14 13.58 -28.61 53.03
C GLU A 14 14.20 -29.68 52.10
N ASP A 15 15.11 -29.37 51.15
CA ASP A 15 16.47 -28.94 51.39
C ASP A 15 17.21 -28.65 50.05
N ASP A 16 18.40 -28.06 50.20
CA ASP A 16 19.31 -27.44 49.24
C ASP A 16 19.61 -28.10 47.88
N THR A 17 19.77 -27.28 46.83
CA THR A 17 21.07 -27.02 46.14
C THR A 17 20.90 -26.21 44.85
N GLN A 18 21.74 -25.19 44.68
CA GLN A 18 21.94 -24.45 43.44
C GLN A 18 22.39 -25.38 42.30
N LYS A 19 21.78 -25.26 41.11
CA LYS A 19 22.45 -25.50 39.84
C LYS A 19 21.73 -24.79 38.70
N ASN A 20 22.52 -23.97 38.01
CA ASN A 20 22.19 -23.14 36.85
C ASN A 20 21.39 -23.90 35.79
N ILE A 21 20.27 -23.33 35.35
CA ILE A 21 19.60 -23.71 34.10
C ILE A 21 20.15 -22.79 33.01
N PRO A 22 20.74 -23.33 31.93
CA PRO A 22 21.41 -22.55 30.91
C PRO A 22 20.45 -21.75 30.05
N LEU A 23 20.89 -20.52 29.75
CA LEU A 23 20.45 -19.69 28.65
C LEU A 23 20.70 -20.44 27.33
N ASN A 24 19.69 -21.17 26.85
CA ASN A 24 19.67 -21.64 25.47
C ASN A 24 18.80 -20.72 24.62
N THR A 25 19.49 -19.72 24.08
CA THR A 25 19.24 -19.07 22.81
C THR A 25 18.84 -20.13 21.79
N THR A 26 17.54 -20.27 21.55
CA THR A 26 17.05 -20.96 20.35
C THR A 26 16.39 -19.89 19.50
N SER A 27 17.21 -19.32 18.63
CA SER A 27 16.80 -18.64 17.42
C SER A 27 15.96 -19.58 16.58
N SER A 28 14.66 -19.63 16.85
CA SER A 28 13.68 -20.24 15.95
C SER A 28 13.31 -19.22 14.89
N SER A 29 14.14 -19.20 13.83
CA SER A 29 13.77 -18.74 12.51
C SER A 29 12.50 -19.47 12.07
N GLN A 30 11.34 -18.87 12.30
CA GLN A 30 10.10 -19.31 11.67
C GLN A 30 10.15 -18.84 10.23
N GLN A 31 10.44 -19.79 9.34
CA GLN A 31 10.24 -19.69 7.91
C GLN A 31 8.84 -19.17 7.65
N VAL A 32 8.77 -17.96 7.10
CA VAL A 32 7.53 -17.43 6.53
C VAL A 32 7.22 -18.32 5.33
N ASN A 33 6.25 -19.21 5.50
CA ASN A 33 5.65 -19.91 4.37
C ASN A 33 5.02 -18.85 3.46
N GLU A 34 5.72 -18.52 2.38
CA GLU A 34 5.17 -17.80 1.25
C GLU A 34 3.96 -18.58 0.75
N LEU A 35 2.76 -18.11 1.08
CA LEU A 35 1.55 -18.48 0.35
C LEU A 35 1.68 -17.85 -1.03
N ASN A 36 2.37 -18.60 -1.90
CA ASN A 36 2.51 -18.32 -3.32
C ASN A 36 1.09 -18.33 -3.89
N TYR A 37 0.50 -17.15 -4.05
CA TYR A 37 -0.74 -17.01 -4.78
C TYR A 37 -0.38 -17.21 -6.25
N ASP A 38 -0.37 -18.48 -6.67
CA ASP A 38 -0.28 -18.88 -8.06
C ASP A 38 -1.44 -18.21 -8.80
N LEU A 39 -1.15 -17.04 -9.35
CA LEU A 39 -1.81 -16.56 -10.54
C LEU A 39 -1.49 -17.61 -11.59
N LYS A 40 -2.38 -18.59 -11.73
CA LYS A 40 -2.45 -19.42 -12.93
C LYS A 40 -2.61 -18.45 -14.09
N HIS A 41 -1.48 -18.06 -14.67
CA HIS A 41 -1.40 -17.62 -16.05
C HIS A 41 -2.04 -18.75 -16.83
N SER A 42 -3.28 -18.55 -17.22
CA SER A 42 -3.93 -19.44 -18.17
C SER A 42 -3.04 -19.43 -19.40
N ASP A 43 -2.46 -20.60 -19.69
CA ASP A 43 -1.80 -20.91 -20.94
C ASP A 43 -2.75 -20.60 -22.08
N THR A 44 -2.65 -19.37 -22.58
CA THR A 44 -2.98 -19.03 -23.94
C THR A 44 -1.68 -18.52 -24.52
N GLN A 45 -0.92 -19.43 -25.11
CA GLN A 45 0.11 -19.13 -26.10
C GLN A 45 -0.56 -18.39 -27.27
N ALA A 46 -0.84 -17.11 -27.08
CA ALA A 46 -1.40 -16.21 -28.07
C ALA A 46 -0.25 -15.37 -28.63
N ASN A 47 0.35 -15.82 -29.74
CA ASN A 47 1.16 -15.00 -30.66
C ASN A 47 2.01 -13.91 -29.98
N ILE A 48 3.01 -14.33 -29.20
CA ILE A 48 3.98 -13.42 -28.58
C ILE A 48 4.74 -12.74 -29.71
N VAL A 49 4.46 -11.46 -29.92
CA VAL A 49 5.26 -10.62 -30.80
C VAL A 49 6.57 -10.35 -30.06
N LYS A 50 7.69 -10.87 -30.58
CA LYS A 50 8.94 -10.99 -29.81
C LYS A 50 9.57 -9.64 -29.47
N ASP A 51 9.21 -8.59 -30.21
CA ASP A 51 9.75 -7.25 -30.05
C ASP A 51 8.92 -6.35 -29.11
N LEU A 52 7.76 -6.83 -28.64
CA LEU A 52 6.96 -6.12 -27.64
C LEU A 52 7.46 -6.44 -26.23
N ARG A 53 7.46 -5.42 -25.36
CA ARG A 53 8.08 -5.47 -24.03
C ARG A 53 7.10 -5.89 -22.94
N ASP A 54 7.63 -6.38 -21.83
CA ASP A 54 6.82 -6.77 -20.67
C ASP A 54 6.67 -5.62 -19.66
N LEU A 55 5.85 -5.87 -18.63
CA LEU A 55 5.52 -4.92 -17.57
C LEU A 55 6.75 -4.39 -16.80
N SER A 56 7.87 -5.10 -16.85
CA SER A 56 9.15 -4.68 -16.25
C SER A 56 9.87 -3.59 -17.06
N THR A 57 9.75 -3.62 -18.40
CA THR A 57 10.58 -2.83 -19.32
C THR A 57 9.81 -1.64 -19.92
N GLY A 58 8.49 -1.60 -19.76
CA GLY A 58 7.63 -0.51 -20.24
C GLY A 58 7.33 -0.60 -21.75
N PRO A 59 6.62 0.39 -22.33
CA PRO A 59 6.20 0.35 -23.74
C PRO A 59 7.40 0.32 -24.70
N ALA A 60 7.31 -0.51 -25.75
CA ALA A 60 8.32 -0.57 -26.80
C ALA A 60 8.17 0.61 -27.79
N GLN A 61 9.07 1.60 -27.70
CA GLN A 61 9.05 2.80 -28.54
C GLN A 61 10.36 2.97 -29.33
N PRO A 62 10.67 2.07 -30.28
CA PRO A 62 11.90 2.16 -31.07
C PRO A 62 11.85 3.35 -32.04
N ILE A 63 12.89 4.19 -32.03
CA ILE A 63 13.09 5.27 -33.00
C ILE A 63 13.92 4.72 -34.15
N LEU A 64 13.27 4.46 -35.29
CA LEU A 64 13.93 3.94 -36.49
C LEU A 64 14.31 5.09 -37.44
N PRO A 65 15.43 4.97 -38.17
CA PRO A 65 15.79 5.94 -39.20
C PRO A 65 14.76 5.98 -40.34
N ALA A 66 14.13 4.84 -40.63
CA ALA A 66 12.98 4.73 -41.50
C ALA A 66 12.05 3.61 -41.02
N TYR A 67 10.75 3.90 -40.92
CA TYR A 67 9.74 2.89 -40.61
C TYR A 67 9.28 2.19 -41.90
N PRO A 68 8.98 0.88 -41.86
CA PRO A 68 8.45 0.15 -43.00
C PRO A 68 7.19 0.82 -43.59
N MET A 69 7.19 1.00 -44.90
CA MET A 69 6.09 1.61 -45.62
C MET A 69 5.06 0.57 -46.05
N THR A 70 3.78 0.90 -45.96
CA THR A 70 2.67 0.13 -46.53
C THR A 70 1.94 0.97 -47.57
N VAL A 71 1.45 0.29 -48.61
CA VAL A 71 0.75 0.93 -49.74
C VAL A 71 -0.73 1.09 -49.36
N PHE A 72 -1.22 2.32 -49.41
CA PHE A 72 -2.64 2.68 -49.26
C PHE A 72 -3.12 3.32 -50.57
N GLY A 73 -3.81 2.52 -51.39
CA GLY A 73 -4.21 2.95 -52.73
C GLY A 73 -2.99 3.33 -53.58
N LYS A 74 -2.84 4.63 -53.88
CA LYS A 74 -1.72 5.16 -54.68
C LYS A 74 -0.56 5.71 -53.84
N GLN A 75 -0.74 5.86 -52.53
CA GLN A 75 0.24 6.48 -51.64
C GLN A 75 0.94 5.43 -50.78
N LYS A 76 2.24 5.63 -50.52
CA LYS A 76 2.98 4.87 -49.50
C LYS A 76 2.97 5.66 -48.20
N ARG A 77 2.61 5.01 -47.10
CA ARG A 77 2.58 5.63 -45.76
C ARG A 77 3.34 4.75 -44.78
N SER A 78 3.89 5.33 -43.73
CA SER A 78 4.58 4.62 -42.65
C SER A 78 4.18 5.19 -41.30
N PHE A 79 4.52 4.46 -40.23
CA PHE A 79 4.46 5.00 -38.88
C PHE A 79 5.39 6.21 -38.71
N ASN A 80 5.06 7.10 -37.77
CA ASN A 80 5.84 8.28 -37.43
C ASN A 80 6.13 8.32 -35.93
N ALA A 81 7.41 8.44 -35.56
CA ALA A 81 7.85 8.47 -34.15
C ALA A 81 7.21 9.60 -33.32
N LYS A 82 6.70 10.68 -33.95
CA LYS A 82 5.99 11.77 -33.25
C LYS A 82 4.80 11.27 -32.42
N TYR A 83 4.17 10.17 -32.83
CA TYR A 83 3.06 9.58 -32.08
C TYR A 83 3.45 9.13 -30.66
N PHE A 84 4.71 8.76 -30.41
CA PHE A 84 5.17 8.40 -29.07
C PHE A 84 5.10 9.58 -28.08
N ASN A 85 5.33 10.79 -28.57
CA ASN A 85 5.26 12.01 -27.75
C ASN A 85 3.81 12.39 -27.45
N GLU A 86 2.90 12.19 -28.40
CA GLU A 86 1.47 12.49 -28.24
C GLU A 86 0.75 11.45 -27.38
N PHE A 87 1.10 10.18 -27.53
CA PHE A 87 0.46 9.04 -26.87
C PHE A 87 1.49 8.14 -26.19
N LYS A 88 1.85 8.48 -24.95
CA LYS A 88 2.88 7.75 -24.18
C LYS A 88 2.61 6.25 -23.99
N TRP A 89 1.35 5.83 -24.11
CA TRP A 89 0.91 4.45 -23.91
C TRP A 89 0.99 3.58 -25.18
N ILE A 90 1.33 4.14 -26.34
CA ILE A 90 1.48 3.34 -27.56
C ILE A 90 2.84 2.65 -27.58
N GLU A 91 2.86 1.49 -28.20
CA GLU A 91 4.07 0.75 -28.54
C GLU A 91 4.02 0.32 -30.01
N TYR A 92 5.18 0.14 -30.62
CA TYR A 92 5.29 -0.23 -32.02
C TYR A 92 6.10 -1.49 -32.18
N SER A 93 5.53 -2.47 -32.87
CA SER A 93 6.22 -3.68 -33.31
C SER A 93 6.79 -3.47 -34.71
N VAL A 94 8.11 -3.61 -34.83
CA VAL A 94 8.83 -3.63 -36.10
C VAL A 94 8.54 -4.92 -36.85
N GLU A 95 8.44 -6.06 -36.15
CA GLU A 95 8.15 -7.36 -36.77
C GLU A 95 6.79 -7.37 -37.46
N LYS A 96 5.75 -6.86 -36.80
CA LYS A 96 4.40 -6.79 -37.35
C LYS A 96 4.13 -5.50 -38.13
N ASN A 97 5.05 -4.54 -38.11
CA ASN A 97 4.83 -3.18 -38.62
C ASN A 97 3.47 -2.62 -38.15
N ALA A 98 3.22 -2.65 -36.84
CA ALA A 98 1.91 -2.36 -36.26
C ALA A 98 2.00 -1.66 -34.90
N VAL A 99 1.02 -0.82 -34.61
CA VAL A 99 0.89 -0.11 -33.33
C VAL A 99 0.00 -0.89 -32.38
N PHE A 100 0.44 -1.01 -31.13
CA PHE A 100 -0.31 -1.61 -30.04
C PHE A 100 -0.49 -0.61 -28.89
N CYS A 101 -1.41 -0.91 -27.99
CA CYS A 101 -1.60 -0.18 -26.75
C CYS A 101 -1.01 -0.99 -25.60
N PHE A 102 0.06 -0.48 -24.98
CA PHE A 102 0.79 -1.19 -23.94
C PHE A 102 -0.10 -1.49 -22.73
N CYS A 103 -0.82 -0.49 -22.20
CA CYS A 103 -1.68 -0.71 -21.03
C CYS A 103 -2.81 -1.70 -21.31
N CYS A 104 -3.43 -1.65 -22.49
CA CYS A 104 -4.48 -2.60 -22.87
C CYS A 104 -3.94 -4.00 -23.14
N ARG A 105 -2.73 -4.15 -23.69
CA ARG A 105 -2.13 -5.47 -23.92
C ARG A 105 -1.76 -6.15 -22.60
N ILE A 106 -1.22 -5.39 -21.64
CA ILE A 106 -0.75 -5.94 -20.36
C ILE A 106 -1.89 -6.14 -19.35
N PHE A 107 -2.80 -5.17 -19.23
CA PHE A 107 -3.85 -5.16 -18.18
C PHE A 107 -5.27 -5.46 -18.70
N GLY A 108 -5.41 -5.65 -20.01
CA GLY A 108 -6.69 -5.92 -20.65
C GLY A 108 -7.23 -7.32 -20.37
N CYS A 109 -8.53 -7.48 -20.55
CA CYS A 109 -9.22 -8.76 -20.49
C CYS A 109 -9.48 -9.29 -21.91
N SER A 110 -9.70 -10.59 -22.06
CA SER A 110 -9.93 -11.29 -23.34
C SER A 110 -11.10 -10.73 -24.17
N SER A 111 -11.98 -9.92 -23.58
CA SER A 111 -13.11 -9.23 -24.24
C SER A 111 -12.77 -7.85 -24.81
N THR A 112 -11.52 -7.40 -24.72
CA THR A 112 -11.10 -6.08 -25.21
C THR A 112 -10.79 -6.07 -26.71
N ASP A 113 -10.89 -4.88 -27.32
CA ASP A 113 -10.64 -4.62 -28.74
C ASP A 113 -9.31 -5.27 -29.19
N HIS A 114 -9.41 -6.27 -30.06
CA HIS A 114 -8.27 -7.08 -30.50
C HIS A 114 -7.29 -6.30 -31.36
N VAL A 115 -7.72 -5.17 -31.92
CA VAL A 115 -6.93 -4.36 -32.84
C VAL A 115 -5.67 -3.81 -32.17
N PHE A 116 -5.77 -3.25 -30.96
CA PHE A 116 -4.62 -2.67 -30.25
C PHE A 116 -3.92 -3.64 -29.29
N THR A 117 -4.37 -4.89 -29.20
CA THR A 117 -3.87 -5.88 -28.23
C THR A 117 -3.25 -7.11 -28.89
N LYS A 118 -3.91 -7.71 -29.90
CA LYS A 118 -3.49 -8.98 -30.52
C LYS A 118 -2.98 -8.81 -31.96
N SER A 119 -3.77 -8.15 -32.81
CA SER A 119 -3.46 -8.02 -34.24
C SER A 119 -2.48 -6.88 -34.52
N GLY A 120 -2.60 -5.78 -33.77
CA GLY A 120 -1.92 -4.53 -34.04
C GLY A 120 -2.69 -3.68 -35.05
N PHE A 121 -2.52 -2.36 -34.92
CA PHE A 121 -3.12 -1.37 -35.82
C PHE A 121 -2.11 -0.94 -36.89
N THR A 122 -2.46 -1.13 -38.15
CA THR A 122 -1.57 -0.89 -39.31
C THR A 122 -2.06 0.21 -40.25
N ASN A 123 -3.28 0.71 -40.07
CA ASN A 123 -3.87 1.71 -40.97
C ASN A 123 -3.39 3.14 -40.64
N TRP A 124 -2.24 3.51 -41.20
CA TRP A 124 -1.58 4.81 -40.94
C TRP A 124 -2.42 6.03 -41.33
N GLU A 125 -3.33 5.91 -42.29
CA GLU A 125 -4.23 7.01 -42.67
C GLU A 125 -5.18 7.38 -41.53
N ARG A 126 -5.67 6.38 -40.81
CA ARG A 126 -6.63 6.56 -39.71
C ARG A 126 -5.98 6.60 -38.32
N LEU A 127 -4.66 6.47 -38.24
CA LEU A 127 -3.94 6.55 -36.98
C LEU A 127 -4.21 7.90 -36.32
N GLY A 128 -4.03 9.00 -37.08
CA GLY A 128 -4.41 10.37 -36.74
C GLY A 128 -3.72 10.95 -35.49
N THR A 129 -3.36 12.23 -35.51
CA THR A 129 -2.80 12.92 -34.32
C THR A 129 -3.89 13.27 -33.32
N LYS A 130 -3.49 13.72 -32.13
CA LYS A 130 -4.40 14.12 -31.03
C LYS A 130 -5.49 15.12 -31.45
N PHE A 131 -5.25 15.94 -32.48
CA PHE A 131 -6.19 16.94 -32.99
C PHE A 131 -7.14 16.43 -34.09
N SER A 132 -6.94 15.21 -34.58
CA SER A 132 -7.78 14.64 -35.64
C SER A 132 -9.08 14.07 -35.06
N LYS A 133 -10.21 14.59 -35.54
CA LYS A 133 -11.57 14.14 -35.17
C LYS A 133 -11.85 12.68 -35.55
N HIS A 134 -11.10 12.12 -36.50
CA HIS A 134 -11.25 10.75 -36.98
C HIS A 134 -10.08 9.84 -36.61
N SER A 135 -9.22 10.25 -35.65
CA SER A 135 -8.12 9.42 -35.16
C SER A 135 -8.65 8.18 -34.42
N LYS A 136 -8.21 7.00 -34.85
CA LYS A 136 -8.53 5.75 -34.16
C LYS A 136 -7.82 5.66 -32.80
N LEU A 137 -6.66 6.30 -32.63
CA LEU A 137 -5.98 6.41 -31.34
C LEU A 137 -6.77 7.25 -30.34
N ASN A 138 -7.33 8.39 -30.77
CA ASN A 138 -8.21 9.20 -29.92
C ASN A 138 -9.48 8.43 -29.52
N ALA A 139 -10.10 7.74 -30.49
CA ALA A 139 -11.27 6.92 -30.22
C ALA A 139 -10.95 5.80 -29.21
N HIS A 140 -9.79 5.15 -29.34
CA HIS A 140 -9.33 4.15 -28.38
C HIS A 140 -9.05 4.76 -27.00
N ALA A 141 -8.35 5.89 -26.94
CA ALA A 141 -8.02 6.58 -25.69
C ALA A 141 -9.27 6.98 -24.89
N ALA A 142 -10.38 7.28 -25.58
CA ALA A 142 -11.66 7.61 -24.96
C ALA A 142 -12.47 6.39 -24.50
N THR A 143 -12.05 5.15 -24.82
CA THR A 143 -12.78 3.95 -24.39
C THR A 143 -12.62 3.70 -22.89
N GLN A 144 -13.71 3.28 -22.24
CA GLN A 144 -13.70 2.94 -20.81
C GLN A 144 -12.69 1.83 -20.47
N THR A 145 -12.50 0.88 -21.38
CA THR A 145 -11.53 -0.21 -21.23
C THR A 145 -10.10 0.32 -21.21
N HIS A 146 -9.76 1.25 -22.10
CA HIS A 146 -8.46 1.90 -22.09
C HIS A 146 -8.22 2.69 -20.81
N LEU A 147 -9.18 3.53 -20.40
CA LEU A 147 -9.07 4.33 -19.18
C LEU A 147 -8.89 3.46 -17.93
N MET A 148 -9.63 2.36 -17.83
CA MET A 148 -9.50 1.41 -16.72
C MET A 148 -8.13 0.71 -16.73
N ASN A 149 -7.63 0.31 -17.89
CA ASN A 149 -6.31 -0.33 -18.01
C ASN A 149 -5.16 0.65 -17.76
N LEU A 150 -5.33 1.92 -18.13
CA LEU A 150 -4.41 2.99 -17.79
C LEU A 150 -4.36 3.20 -16.27
N ALA A 151 -5.52 3.27 -15.61
CA ALA A 151 -5.59 3.38 -14.15
C ALA A 151 -4.96 2.17 -13.44
N LYS A 152 -5.13 0.95 -13.96
CA LYS A 152 -4.45 -0.25 -13.43
C LYS A 152 -2.92 -0.14 -13.54
N MET A 153 -2.44 0.36 -14.67
CA MET A 153 -1.00 0.59 -14.89
C MET A 153 -0.45 1.63 -13.92
N ASP A 154 -1.16 2.74 -13.72
CA ASP A 154 -0.79 3.78 -12.76
C ASP A 154 -0.79 3.25 -11.31
N GLY A 155 -1.79 2.44 -10.95
CA GLY A 155 -1.86 1.76 -9.64
C GLY A 155 -0.70 0.79 -9.42
N HIS A 156 -0.31 0.04 -10.45
CA HIS A 156 0.86 -0.85 -10.38
C HIS A 156 2.17 -0.07 -10.21
N ASN A 157 2.36 1.02 -10.97
CA ASN A 157 3.54 1.88 -10.85
C ASN A 157 3.60 2.54 -9.46
N SER A 158 2.46 2.96 -8.92
CA SER A 158 2.36 3.51 -7.56
C SER A 158 2.71 2.44 -6.51
N SER A 159 2.27 1.20 -6.71
CA SER A 159 2.56 0.09 -5.80
C SER A 159 4.04 -0.30 -5.77
N LYS A 160 4.81 -0.06 -6.85
CA LYS A 160 6.27 -0.23 -6.83
C LYS A 160 6.98 0.77 -5.92
N ILE A 161 6.39 1.96 -5.73
CA ILE A 161 6.95 3.02 -4.90
C ILE A 161 6.48 2.85 -3.45
N THR A 162 5.17 2.73 -3.24
CA THR A 162 4.55 2.71 -1.90
C THR A 162 4.52 1.30 -1.27
N GLY A 163 4.82 0.26 -2.05
CA GLY A 163 4.59 -1.13 -1.67
C GLY A 163 3.15 -1.57 -1.94
N ASN A 164 2.92 -2.88 -1.96
CA ASN A 164 1.59 -3.45 -2.16
C ASN A 164 0.65 -3.12 -0.97
N VAL A 165 -0.65 -3.38 -1.14
CA VAL A 165 -1.68 -3.11 -0.12
C VAL A 165 -1.35 -3.79 1.21
N LEU A 166 -0.84 -5.03 1.17
CA LEU A 166 -0.47 -5.77 2.37
C LEU A 166 0.64 -5.06 3.16
N CYS A 167 1.69 -4.59 2.47
CA CYS A 167 2.77 -3.81 3.08
C CYS A 167 2.23 -2.51 3.69
N GLN A 168 1.33 -1.82 3.00
CA GLN A 168 0.74 -0.57 3.50
C GLN A 168 -0.07 -0.80 4.78
N VAL A 169 -0.92 -1.83 4.80
CA VAL A 169 -1.72 -2.19 6.00
C VAL A 169 -0.81 -2.61 7.15
N SER A 170 0.21 -3.42 6.88
CA SER A 170 1.19 -3.85 7.89
C SER A 170 1.96 -2.66 8.48
N ASN A 171 2.38 -1.72 7.63
CA ASN A 171 3.08 -0.52 8.07
C ASN A 171 2.18 0.39 8.92
N ALA A 172 0.93 0.61 8.48
CA ALA A 172 -0.04 1.38 9.24
C ALA A 172 -0.32 0.76 10.62
N HIS A 173 -0.47 -0.57 10.69
CA HIS A 173 -0.64 -1.26 11.98
C HIS A 173 0.60 -1.10 12.87
N LYS A 174 1.80 -1.25 12.32
CA LYS A 174 3.05 -1.06 13.05
C LYS A 174 3.16 0.36 13.61
N GLU A 175 2.85 1.38 12.82
CA GLU A 175 2.83 2.78 13.26
C GLU A 175 1.81 3.02 14.38
N PHE A 176 0.61 2.46 14.25
CA PHE A 176 -0.42 2.55 15.28
C PHE A 176 0.06 1.94 16.61
N VAL A 177 0.66 0.75 16.58
CA VAL A 177 1.23 0.10 17.76
C VAL A 177 2.34 0.94 18.38
N LEU A 178 3.23 1.53 17.58
CA LEU A 178 4.30 2.39 18.06
C LEU A 178 3.77 3.66 18.73
N LYS A 179 2.77 4.32 18.14
CA LYS A 179 2.11 5.51 18.71
C LYS A 179 1.49 5.19 20.07
N ASN A 180 0.74 4.09 20.17
CA ASN A 180 0.13 3.68 21.44
C ASN A 180 1.16 3.34 22.51
N ARG A 181 2.25 2.66 22.14
CA ARG A 181 3.35 2.36 23.07
C ARG A 181 4.06 3.63 23.56
N SER A 182 4.29 4.59 22.67
CA SER A 182 4.89 5.89 23.02
C SER A 182 4.00 6.68 23.98
N TYR A 183 2.70 6.72 23.70
CA TYR A 183 1.69 7.32 24.57
C TYR A 183 1.69 6.69 25.96
N LEU A 184 1.59 5.35 26.06
CA LEU A 184 1.62 4.63 27.34
C LEU A 184 2.93 4.85 28.10
N LYS A 185 4.08 4.83 27.40
CA LYS A 185 5.39 5.09 28.00
C LYS A 185 5.44 6.48 28.64
N THR A 186 4.82 7.48 28.01
CA THR A 186 4.74 8.84 28.52
C THR A 186 3.88 8.92 29.79
N LEU A 187 2.70 8.28 29.79
CA LEU A 187 1.84 8.18 30.98
C LEU A 187 2.58 7.51 32.16
N ILE A 188 3.24 6.38 31.91
CA ILE A 188 4.05 5.68 32.91
C ILE A 188 5.20 6.56 33.40
N GLY A 189 5.83 7.33 32.51
CA GLY A 189 6.88 8.29 32.87
C GLY A 189 6.39 9.34 33.87
N ILE A 190 5.21 9.93 33.64
CA ILE A 190 4.58 10.88 34.56
C ILE A 190 4.28 10.19 35.90
N LEU A 191 3.72 8.98 35.87
CA LEU A 191 3.40 8.21 37.08
C LEU A 191 4.65 7.97 37.93
N LEU A 192 5.74 7.51 37.30
CA LEU A 192 7.01 7.23 37.97
C LEU A 192 7.66 8.50 38.51
N TYR A 193 7.57 9.62 37.79
CA TYR A 193 8.08 10.90 38.24
C TYR A 193 7.38 11.36 39.53
N LEU A 194 6.05 11.41 39.52
CA LEU A 194 5.27 11.81 40.70
C LEU A 194 5.52 10.88 41.89
N GLY A 195 5.51 9.57 41.65
CA GLY A 195 5.77 8.58 42.69
C GLY A 195 7.16 8.69 43.30
N ARG A 196 8.20 8.91 42.48
CA ARG A 196 9.58 9.06 42.96
C ARG A 196 9.79 10.33 43.77
N GLN A 197 9.11 11.41 43.40
CA GLN A 197 9.18 12.68 44.12
C GLN A 197 8.25 12.73 45.36
N GLY A 198 7.42 11.69 45.57
CA GLY A 198 6.43 11.69 46.66
C GLY A 198 5.31 12.72 46.46
N ILE A 199 5.07 13.13 45.21
CA ILE A 199 4.03 14.13 44.88
C ILE A 199 2.69 13.41 44.78
N ALA A 200 1.65 13.99 45.39
CA ALA A 200 0.29 13.47 45.28
C ALA A 200 -0.17 13.46 43.81
N PHE A 201 -0.73 12.34 43.35
CA PHE A 201 -1.20 12.20 41.97
C PHE A 201 -2.49 12.97 41.72
N ARG A 202 -3.38 12.95 42.72
CA ARG A 202 -4.74 13.48 42.67
C ARG A 202 -4.84 14.82 43.40
N GLY A 203 -5.79 15.64 42.96
CA GLY A 203 -6.20 16.86 43.67
C GLY A 203 -7.34 16.59 44.64
N ASN A 204 -7.70 17.60 45.44
CA ASN A 204 -8.90 17.53 46.28
C ASN A 204 -10.18 17.52 45.44
N ILE A 205 -10.16 18.18 44.27
CA ILE A 205 -11.29 18.32 43.35
C ILE A 205 -10.78 18.16 41.92
N GLU A 206 -11.29 17.17 41.17
CA GLU A 206 -10.87 16.85 39.79
C GLU A 206 -11.96 17.11 38.74
N ASN A 207 -12.99 17.88 39.09
CA ASN A 207 -14.03 18.30 38.15
C ASN A 207 -13.48 19.30 37.11
N GLU A 208 -14.21 19.48 36.01
CA GLU A 208 -13.76 20.35 34.90
C GLU A 208 -13.62 21.82 35.30
N ASP A 209 -14.40 22.27 36.29
CA ASP A 209 -14.39 23.64 36.80
C ASP A 209 -13.23 23.95 37.77
N SER A 210 -12.48 22.93 38.20
CA SER A 210 -11.34 23.13 39.10
C SER A 210 -10.15 23.75 38.38
N LEU A 211 -9.57 24.80 38.97
CA LEU A 211 -8.32 25.42 38.53
C LEU A 211 -7.12 24.45 38.57
N ASN A 212 -7.17 23.43 39.44
CA ASN A 212 -6.13 22.41 39.55
C ASN A 212 -6.79 21.05 39.79
N ARG A 213 -6.75 20.19 38.77
CA ARG A 213 -7.38 18.87 38.77
C ARG A 213 -6.45 17.75 39.22
N GLY A 214 -5.37 18.08 39.91
CA GLY A 214 -4.38 17.13 40.38
C GLY A 214 -3.16 17.02 39.47
N ASN A 215 -2.01 16.73 40.09
CA ASN A 215 -0.71 16.82 39.44
C ASN A 215 -0.57 15.88 38.23
N TYR A 216 -1.23 14.71 38.24
CA TYR A 216 -1.17 13.79 37.12
C TYR A 216 -1.86 14.35 35.87
N LEU A 217 -3.08 14.89 36.02
CA LEU A 217 -3.84 15.42 34.89
C LEU A 217 -3.19 16.70 34.35
N GLU A 218 -2.73 17.58 35.25
CA GLU A 218 -2.02 18.80 34.85
C GLU A 218 -0.68 18.48 34.15
N ALA A 219 0.06 17.46 34.59
CA ALA A 219 1.25 17.00 33.89
C ALA A 219 0.92 16.45 32.49
N CYS A 220 -0.17 15.70 32.32
CA CYS A 220 -0.62 15.25 31.00
C CYS A 220 -0.95 16.45 30.09
N LYS A 221 -1.66 17.46 30.60
CA LYS A 221 -1.97 18.69 29.85
C LYS A 221 -0.70 19.44 29.45
N LEU A 222 0.29 19.55 30.35
CA LEU A 222 1.59 20.16 30.04
C LEU A 222 2.30 19.40 28.91
N ILE A 223 2.29 18.07 28.93
CA ILE A 223 2.87 17.27 27.84
C ILE A 223 2.11 17.48 26.52
N CYS A 224 0.79 17.65 26.55
CA CYS A 224 0.00 17.96 25.35
C CYS A 224 0.45 19.28 24.68
N GLU A 225 0.96 20.26 25.42
CA GLU A 225 1.49 21.51 24.85
C GLU A 225 2.79 21.31 24.07
N HIS A 226 3.58 20.31 24.45
CA HIS A 226 4.92 20.05 23.91
C HIS A 226 4.97 18.86 22.96
N ASN A 227 3.95 17.99 22.98
CA ASN A 227 3.87 16.78 22.16
C ASN A 227 2.50 16.69 21.46
N PRO A 228 2.41 17.03 20.16
CA PRO A 228 1.16 17.00 19.42
C PRO A 228 0.61 15.58 19.24
N GLU A 229 1.48 14.56 19.11
CA GLU A 229 1.05 13.17 18.99
C GLU A 229 0.38 12.67 20.28
N PHE A 230 0.96 13.02 21.43
CA PHE A 230 0.37 12.72 22.73
C PHE A 230 -0.98 13.43 22.89
N LYS A 231 -1.05 14.72 22.54
CA LYS A 231 -2.29 15.53 22.58
C LYS A 231 -3.41 14.92 21.77
N GLN A 232 -3.10 14.42 20.57
CA GLN A 232 -4.09 13.81 19.69
C GLN A 232 -4.74 12.57 20.34
N VAL A 233 -3.94 11.70 20.96
CA VAL A 233 -4.44 10.49 21.61
C VAL A 233 -5.14 10.83 22.94
N PHE A 234 -4.58 11.77 23.71
CA PHE A 234 -5.11 12.19 25.01
C PHE A 234 -6.51 12.84 24.90
N ASN A 235 -6.72 13.67 23.87
CA ASN A 235 -8.02 14.30 23.61
C ASN A 235 -8.97 13.42 22.80
N GLY A 236 -8.49 12.30 22.26
CA GLY A 236 -9.29 11.41 21.43
C GLY A 236 -10.32 10.65 22.27
N GLU A 237 -11.50 10.41 21.68
CA GLU A 237 -12.45 9.47 22.26
C GLU A 237 -11.90 8.05 22.14
N ILE A 238 -11.57 7.44 23.28
CA ILE A 238 -11.16 6.04 23.33
C ILE A 238 -12.42 5.22 23.61
N ASN A 239 -12.88 4.46 22.62
CA ASN A 239 -13.96 3.51 22.81
C ASN A 239 -13.45 2.32 23.62
N TYR A 240 -13.64 2.36 24.94
CA TYR A 240 -13.21 1.32 25.87
C TYR A 240 -14.13 0.09 25.89
N THR A 241 -15.19 0.07 25.07
CA THR A 241 -16.12 -1.07 24.94
C THR A 241 -16.23 -1.49 23.47
N SER A 242 -16.44 -2.81 23.27
CA SER A 242 -16.73 -3.43 21.98
C SER A 242 -17.80 -2.64 21.20
N PRO A 243 -17.85 -2.71 19.85
CA PRO A 243 -18.66 -1.84 18.97
C PRO A 243 -20.19 -1.90 19.14
N PHE A 244 -20.72 -2.51 20.19
CA PHE A 244 -22.14 -2.71 20.46
C PHE A 244 -22.60 -2.18 21.83
N ALA A 245 -22.04 -1.08 22.30
CA ALA A 245 -22.61 -0.34 23.43
C ALA A 245 -22.92 1.11 23.02
N SER A 246 -23.84 1.26 22.07
CA SER A 246 -24.51 2.54 21.82
C SER A 246 -25.57 2.79 22.90
N LYS A 247 -25.56 4.02 23.43
CA LYS A 247 -26.56 4.59 24.33
C LYS A 247 -27.98 4.50 23.78
#